data_AF-R7T499-F1
#
_entry.id   AF-R7T499-F1
#
_cell.length_a   1.000
_cell.length_b   1.000
_cell.length_c   1.000
_cell.angle_alpha   90.00
_cell.angle_beta   90.00
_cell.angle_gamma   90.00
#
_symmetry.space_group_name_H-M   'P 1'
#
loop_
_entity.id
_entity.type
_entity.pdbx_description
1 polymer ?
#
loop_
_entity_poly.entity_id
_entity_poly.type
_entity_poly.pdbx_seq_one_letter_code
_entity_poly.pdbx_strand_id
1 'polypeptide(L)'
;MSQLYDVDQFVPAPSVELICAVCQNVLLDPVECDCRHVFCRSCISKWLAEGPDSSCPKCRSRVSVISLRTVVPLLQNLLNELQLRCANAGCDWQKSLEQYDAHVKVCAFRRLPCPHKGCFQTLPSDSLGAHKEACEHRVIKCSDWCGLDFTLQQRSSHNCRTAVLTLLNGMQSCLNNK
;
A
#
# COMPACT_ATOMS: atom_id res chain seq x y z
N MET A 1 1.65 -11.00 -5.04
CA MET A 1 0.75 -9.93 -4.56
C MET A 1 0.60 -10.12 -3.06
N SER A 2 1.07 -9.18 -2.27
CA SER A 2 0.91 -9.19 -0.81
C SER A 2 -0.54 -8.86 -0.47
N GLN A 3 -1.12 -9.56 0.51
CA GLN A 3 -2.46 -9.25 1.02
C GLN A 3 -2.48 -7.83 1.59
N LEU A 4 -3.54 -7.07 1.30
CA LEU A 4 -3.72 -5.68 1.76
C LEU A 4 -4.48 -5.58 3.10
N TYR A 5 -4.70 -6.73 3.74
CA TYR A 5 -5.49 -6.86 4.95
C TYR A 5 -4.88 -7.94 5.86
N ASP A 6 -5.09 -7.78 7.16
CA ASP A 6 -4.79 -8.74 8.21
C ASP A 6 -6.04 -9.56 8.58
N VAL A 7 -5.87 -10.78 9.10
CA VAL A 7 -6.95 -11.64 9.59
C VAL A 7 -7.76 -10.96 10.71
N ASP A 8 -7.10 -10.14 11.54
CA ASP A 8 -7.75 -9.45 12.66
C ASP A 8 -8.74 -8.35 12.22
N GLN A 9 -8.71 -7.97 10.94
CA GLN A 9 -9.65 -6.98 10.38
C GLN A 9 -11.04 -7.56 10.11
N PHE A 10 -11.17 -8.87 9.98
CA PHE A 10 -12.43 -9.52 9.59
C PHE A 10 -13.43 -9.57 10.76
N VAL A 11 -14.69 -9.25 10.46
CA VAL A 11 -15.78 -9.16 11.44
C VAL A 11 -17.07 -9.69 10.82
N PRO A 12 -17.60 -10.85 11.27
CA PRO A 12 -17.01 -11.74 12.26
C PRO A 12 -15.70 -12.38 11.76
N ALA A 13 -14.97 -13.03 12.68
CA ALA A 13 -13.79 -13.78 12.32
C ALA A 13 -14.11 -14.82 11.20
N PRO A 14 -13.23 -15.00 10.20
CA PRO A 14 -13.50 -15.91 9.10
C PRO A 14 -13.59 -17.36 9.58
N SER A 15 -14.42 -18.16 8.93
CA SER A 15 -14.44 -19.61 9.17
C SER A 15 -13.07 -20.22 8.88
N VAL A 16 -12.68 -21.24 9.65
CA VAL A 16 -11.42 -21.98 9.49
C VAL A 16 -11.27 -22.60 8.09
N GLU A 17 -12.38 -22.88 7.41
CA GLU A 17 -12.39 -23.40 6.04
C GLU A 17 -11.93 -22.36 4.99
N LEU A 18 -11.99 -21.08 5.35
CA LEU A 18 -11.54 -19.95 4.52
C LEU A 18 -10.11 -19.51 4.83
N ILE A 19 -9.44 -20.18 5.78
CA ILE A 19 -8.06 -19.90 6.20
C ILE A 19 -7.10 -20.91 5.58
N CYS A 20 -6.03 -20.39 4.98
CA CYS A 20 -4.96 -21.21 4.42
C CYS A 20 -4.12 -21.82 5.55
N ALA A 21 -4.00 -23.15 5.61
CA ALA A 21 -3.19 -23.81 6.63
C ALA A 21 -1.67 -23.61 6.48
N VAL A 22 -1.19 -22.99 5.40
CA VAL A 22 0.23 -22.70 5.19
C VAL A 22 0.59 -21.30 5.70
N CYS A 23 -0.10 -20.25 5.22
CA CYS A 23 0.19 -18.87 5.65
C CYS A 23 -0.66 -18.39 6.82
N GLN A 24 -1.66 -19.16 7.26
CA GLN A 24 -2.59 -18.82 8.34
C GLN A 24 -3.44 -17.55 8.07
N ASN A 25 -3.52 -17.11 6.82
CA ASN A 25 -4.38 -16.00 6.39
C ASN A 25 -5.61 -16.47 5.63
N VAL A 26 -6.60 -15.59 5.44
CA VAL A 26 -7.71 -15.81 4.50
C VAL A 26 -7.16 -16.20 3.13
N LEU A 27 -7.80 -17.18 2.48
CA LEU A 27 -7.37 -17.71 1.19
C LEU A 27 -7.27 -16.61 0.12
N LEU A 28 -6.12 -16.55 -0.56
CA LEU A 28 -5.86 -15.67 -1.70
C LEU A 28 -5.56 -16.51 -2.94
N ASP A 29 -6.31 -16.26 -4.03
CA ASP A 29 -6.28 -17.10 -5.25
C ASP A 29 -6.32 -18.60 -4.88
N PRO A 30 -7.41 -19.05 -4.23
CA PRO A 30 -7.51 -20.39 -3.71
C PRO A 30 -7.45 -21.45 -4.82
N VAL A 31 -6.64 -22.47 -4.58
CA VAL A 31 -6.54 -23.67 -5.41
C VAL A 31 -6.77 -24.91 -4.59
N GLU A 32 -7.23 -25.92 -5.30
CA GLU A 32 -7.78 -27.13 -4.77
C GLU A 32 -6.90 -28.33 -5.15
N CYS A 33 -6.43 -29.07 -4.15
CA CYS A 33 -5.70 -30.33 -4.37
C CYS A 33 -6.66 -31.49 -4.69
N ASP A 34 -6.17 -32.59 -5.27
CA ASP A 34 -6.98 -33.80 -5.48
C ASP A 34 -7.58 -34.37 -4.19
N CYS A 35 -6.88 -34.19 -3.07
CA CYS A 35 -7.24 -34.76 -1.77
C CYS A 35 -8.37 -34.03 -1.02
N ARG A 36 -9.01 -32.98 -1.55
CA ARG A 36 -10.02 -32.24 -0.77
C ARG A 36 -9.65 -30.77 -0.45
N HIS A 37 -8.38 -30.60 -0.10
CA HIS A 37 -7.91 -29.42 0.63
C HIS A 37 -7.62 -28.22 -0.26
N VAL A 38 -7.85 -27.03 0.30
CA VAL A 38 -7.70 -25.74 -0.39
C VAL A 38 -6.59 -24.92 0.27
N PHE A 39 -5.79 -24.26 -0.55
CA PHE A 39 -4.68 -23.39 -0.13
C PHE A 39 -4.58 -22.18 -1.06
N CYS A 40 -3.87 -21.14 -0.66
CA CYS A 40 -3.46 -20.09 -1.62
C CYS A 40 -2.57 -20.71 -2.69
N ARG A 41 -2.74 -20.33 -3.96
CA ARG A 41 -1.91 -20.83 -5.08
C ARG A 41 -0.41 -20.69 -4.79
N SER A 42 0.02 -19.50 -4.36
CA SER A 42 1.43 -19.24 -4.05
C SER A 42 1.95 -20.14 -2.92
N CYS A 43 1.14 -20.37 -1.89
CA CYS A 43 1.52 -21.19 -0.75
C CYS A 43 1.72 -22.66 -1.12
N ILE A 44 0.76 -23.28 -1.81
CA ILE A 44 0.89 -24.69 -2.17
C ILE A 44 1.95 -24.90 -3.26
N SER A 45 2.08 -24.00 -4.23
CA SER A 45 3.12 -24.09 -5.25
C SER A 45 4.52 -24.02 -4.64
N LYS A 46 4.74 -23.11 -3.69
CA LYS A 46 6.01 -23.02 -2.96
C LYS A 46 6.28 -24.28 -2.14
N TRP A 47 5.27 -24.76 -1.40
CA TRP A 47 5.36 -25.98 -0.61
C TRP A 47 5.75 -27.20 -1.45
N LEU A 48 5.15 -27.37 -2.63
CA LEU A 48 5.45 -28.50 -3.52
C LEU A 48 6.81 -28.36 -4.20
N ALA A 49 7.30 -27.14 -4.44
CA ALA A 49 8.61 -26.90 -5.06
C ALA A 49 9.78 -27.11 -4.08
N GLU A 50 9.59 -26.74 -2.80
CA GLU A 50 10.65 -26.80 -1.78
C GLU A 50 10.56 -28.05 -0.90
N GLY A 51 9.41 -28.73 -0.88
CA GLY A 51 9.13 -29.87 0.00
C GLY A 51 9.65 -31.21 -0.54
N PRO A 52 10.12 -32.10 0.35
CA PRO A 52 10.75 -33.36 -0.06
C PRO A 52 9.80 -34.37 -0.72
N ASP A 53 8.50 -34.32 -0.40
CA ASP A 53 7.56 -35.40 -0.72
C ASP A 53 6.37 -35.01 -1.63
N SER A 54 6.35 -33.77 -2.15
CA SER A 54 5.23 -33.25 -2.97
C SER A 54 3.86 -33.67 -2.40
N SER A 55 3.61 -33.28 -1.15
CA SER A 55 2.48 -33.77 -0.36
C SER A 55 1.59 -32.64 0.13
N CYS A 56 0.32 -32.94 0.41
CA CYS A 56 -0.62 -31.98 0.97
C CYS A 56 -0.22 -31.56 2.39
N PRO A 57 -0.12 -30.26 2.70
CA PRO A 57 0.18 -29.78 4.06
C PRO A 57 -0.79 -30.24 5.15
N LYS A 58 -2.07 -30.51 4.81
CA LYS A 58 -3.11 -30.91 5.77
C LYS A 58 -3.14 -32.43 6.03
N CYS A 59 -3.16 -33.25 4.97
CA CYS A 59 -3.38 -34.70 5.08
C CYS A 59 -2.22 -35.58 4.59
N ARG A 60 -1.14 -34.98 4.10
CA ARG A 60 0.06 -35.66 3.58
C ARG A 60 -0.17 -36.57 2.36
N SER A 61 -1.35 -36.57 1.76
CA SER A 61 -1.60 -37.22 0.46
C SER A 61 -0.68 -36.64 -0.62
N ARG A 62 -0.24 -37.45 -1.59
CA ARG A 62 0.56 -36.98 -2.73
C ARG A 62 -0.24 -35.94 -3.53
N VAL A 63 0.42 -34.86 -3.92
CA VAL A 63 -0.15 -33.77 -4.72
C VAL A 63 0.85 -33.37 -5.80
N SER A 64 0.37 -33.20 -7.03
CA SER A 64 1.17 -32.65 -8.13
C SER A 64 0.77 -31.21 -8.39
N VAL A 65 1.72 -30.35 -8.76
CA VAL A 65 1.44 -28.96 -9.16
C VAL A 65 0.49 -28.91 -10.36
N ILE A 66 0.60 -29.87 -11.27
CA ILE A 66 -0.23 -29.96 -12.49
C ILE A 66 -1.68 -30.35 -12.15
N SER A 67 -1.92 -31.00 -11.01
CA SER A 67 -3.26 -31.42 -10.60
C SER A 67 -4.02 -30.40 -9.75
N LEU A 68 -3.41 -29.23 -9.48
CA LEU A 68 -4.08 -28.14 -8.77
C LEU A 68 -5.22 -27.56 -9.62
N ARG A 69 -6.43 -27.59 -9.08
CA ARG A 69 -7.64 -27.05 -9.73
C ARG A 69 -8.03 -25.70 -9.15
N THR A 70 -8.68 -24.86 -9.96
CA THR A 70 -9.40 -23.69 -9.43
C THR A 70 -10.56 -24.17 -8.59
N VAL A 71 -10.83 -23.48 -7.49
CA VAL A 71 -11.97 -23.79 -6.62
C VAL A 71 -13.30 -23.50 -7.32
N VAL A 72 -14.37 -24.08 -6.78
CA VAL A 72 -15.74 -23.79 -7.23
C VAL A 72 -16.08 -22.30 -7.03
N PRO A 73 -16.87 -21.68 -7.92
CA PRO A 73 -17.24 -20.25 -7.81
C PRO A 73 -17.89 -19.88 -6.47
N LEU A 74 -18.61 -20.81 -5.84
CA LEU A 74 -19.22 -20.59 -4.52
C LEU A 74 -18.18 -20.21 -3.46
N LEU A 75 -16.98 -20.83 -3.47
CA LEU A 75 -15.94 -20.49 -2.50
C LEU A 75 -15.42 -19.07 -2.71
N GLN A 76 -15.28 -18.65 -3.97
CA GLN A 76 -14.89 -17.28 -4.28
C GLN A 76 -15.94 -16.27 -3.80
N ASN A 77 -17.22 -16.59 -4.00
CA ASN A 77 -18.31 -15.75 -3.49
C ASN A 77 -18.29 -15.65 -1.96
N LEU A 78 -18.08 -16.77 -1.25
CA LEU A 78 -17.97 -16.78 0.21
C LEU A 78 -16.78 -15.93 0.71
N LEU A 79 -15.65 -15.95 0.01
CA LEU A 79 -14.51 -15.09 0.31
C LEU A 79 -14.85 -13.61 0.09
N ASN A 80 -15.51 -13.30 -1.03
CA ASN A 80 -15.89 -11.94 -1.38
C ASN A 80 -16.88 -11.32 -0.39
N GLU A 81 -17.78 -12.12 0.18
CA GLU A 81 -18.79 -11.70 1.18
C GLU A 81 -18.22 -11.52 2.59
N LEU A 82 -16.98 -11.96 2.85
CA LEU A 82 -16.34 -11.74 4.15
C LEU A 82 -16.29 -10.24 4.45
N GLN A 83 -16.81 -9.85 5.62
CA GLN A 83 -16.77 -8.46 6.06
C GLN A 83 -15.49 -8.17 6.83
N LEU A 84 -14.91 -6.99 6.60
CA LEU A 84 -13.73 -6.52 7.30
C LEU A 84 -13.77 -5.02 7.54
N ARG A 85 -13.14 -4.60 8.64
CA ARG A 85 -12.93 -3.21 9.01
C ARG A 85 -11.70 -2.65 8.31
N CYS A 86 -11.72 -1.35 8.02
CA CYS A 86 -10.53 -0.65 7.56
C CYS A 86 -9.43 -0.62 8.63
N ALA A 87 -8.17 -0.86 8.24
CA ALA A 87 -7.01 -0.78 9.13
C ALA A 87 -6.62 0.65 9.51
N ASN A 88 -7.11 1.66 8.75
CA ASN A 88 -6.75 3.05 9.01
C ASN A 88 -7.45 3.54 10.28
N ALA A 89 -6.67 3.94 11.28
CA ALA A 89 -7.18 4.49 12.53
C ALA A 89 -8.13 5.68 12.28
N GLY A 90 -9.32 5.63 12.88
CA GLY A 90 -10.38 6.63 12.72
C GLY A 90 -11.37 6.31 11.59
N CYS A 91 -11.09 5.33 10.73
CA CYS A 91 -12.03 4.88 9.73
C CYS A 91 -13.04 3.89 10.33
N ASP A 92 -14.32 4.16 10.12
CA ASP A 92 -15.45 3.33 10.52
C ASP A 92 -15.97 2.41 9.39
N TRP A 93 -15.27 2.39 8.24
CA TRP A 93 -15.66 1.56 7.12
C TRP A 93 -15.57 0.08 7.48
N GLN A 94 -16.69 -0.62 7.30
CA GLN A 94 -16.80 -2.06 7.42
C GLN A 94 -17.77 -2.59 6.37
N LYS A 95 -17.27 -3.26 5.34
CA LYS A 95 -18.09 -3.92 4.32
C LYS A 95 -17.38 -5.16 3.78
N SER A 96 -17.85 -5.71 2.67
CA SER A 96 -17.35 -6.95 2.07
C SER A 96 -15.92 -6.81 1.54
N LEU A 97 -15.22 -7.94 1.46
CA LEU A 97 -13.86 -8.05 0.96
C LEU A 97 -13.72 -7.56 -0.47
N GLU A 98 -14.73 -7.82 -1.30
CA GLU A 98 -14.82 -7.33 -2.69
C GLU A 98 -14.71 -5.80 -2.78
N GLN A 99 -15.28 -5.09 -1.80
CA GLN A 99 -15.30 -3.62 -1.79
C GLN A 99 -14.05 -2.99 -1.16
N TYR A 100 -13.20 -3.80 -0.51
CA TYR A 100 -12.10 -3.30 0.29
C TYR A 100 -10.99 -2.64 -0.54
N ASP A 101 -10.59 -3.24 -1.66
CA ASP A 101 -9.56 -2.67 -2.53
C ASP A 101 -9.96 -1.30 -3.10
N ALA A 102 -11.24 -1.15 -3.44
CA ALA A 102 -11.80 0.14 -3.86
C ALA A 102 -11.76 1.15 -2.70
N HIS A 103 -12.14 0.74 -1.49
CA HIS A 103 -12.15 1.61 -0.32
C HIS A 103 -10.74 2.12 0.05
N VAL A 104 -9.75 1.24 0.20
CA VAL A 104 -8.41 1.64 0.70
C VAL A 104 -7.74 2.67 -0.21
N LYS A 105 -8.08 2.70 -1.50
CA LYS A 105 -7.56 3.68 -2.46
C LYS A 105 -8.10 5.09 -2.22
N VAL A 106 -9.31 5.22 -1.67
CA VAL A 106 -10.02 6.49 -1.47
C VAL A 106 -10.34 6.78 0.01
N CYS A 107 -9.83 5.97 0.93
CA CYS A 107 -10.07 6.13 2.36
C CYS A 107 -9.54 7.49 2.86
N ALA A 108 -10.42 8.30 3.45
CA ALA A 108 -10.08 9.61 4.02
C ALA A 108 -9.00 9.52 5.11
N PHE A 109 -8.97 8.40 5.85
CA PHE A 109 -8.02 8.15 6.93
C PHE A 109 -6.71 7.49 6.46
N ARG A 110 -6.57 7.20 5.15
CA ARG A 110 -5.33 6.65 4.61
C ARG A 110 -4.18 7.62 4.88
N ARG A 111 -3.12 7.11 5.50
CA ARG A 111 -1.90 7.86 5.81
C ARG A 111 -1.08 8.05 4.53
N LEU A 112 -0.76 9.30 4.21
CA LEU A 112 0.03 9.68 3.05
C LEU A 112 1.15 10.63 3.46
N PRO A 113 2.38 10.43 2.94
CA PRO A 113 3.48 11.36 3.18
C PRO A 113 3.24 12.69 2.47
N CYS A 114 3.72 13.78 3.06
CA CYS A 114 3.76 15.08 2.40
C CYS A 114 4.66 15.00 1.14
N PRO A 115 4.22 15.52 -0.02
CA PRO A 115 5.03 15.49 -1.25
C PRO A 115 6.14 16.54 -1.29
N HIS A 116 6.14 17.51 -0.36
CA HIS A 116 7.13 18.59 -0.36
C HIS A 116 8.47 18.08 0.17
N LYS A 117 9.53 18.24 -0.63
CA LYS A 117 10.89 17.84 -0.26
C LYS A 117 11.32 18.49 1.06
N GLY A 118 11.82 17.70 1.99
CA GLY A 118 12.23 18.16 3.33
C GLY A 118 11.12 18.09 4.38
N CYS A 119 9.85 17.90 3.99
CA CYS A 119 8.78 17.60 4.93
C CYS A 119 8.68 16.09 5.15
N PHE A 120 8.70 15.65 6.41
CA PHE A 120 8.58 14.24 6.79
C PHE A 120 7.22 13.90 7.41
N GLN A 121 6.25 14.83 7.36
CA GLN A 121 4.94 14.59 7.93
C GLN A 121 4.15 13.55 7.12
N THR A 122 3.51 12.64 7.83
CA THR A 122 2.58 11.65 7.27
C THR A 122 1.21 11.85 7.91
N LEU A 123 0.22 12.18 7.09
CA LEU A 123 -1.07 12.67 7.54
C LEU A 123 -2.21 11.89 6.90
N PRO A 124 -3.40 11.84 7.51
CA PRO A 124 -4.60 11.34 6.86
C PRO A 124 -4.90 12.10 5.55
N SER A 125 -5.48 11.41 4.58
CA SER A 125 -5.77 11.96 3.26
C SER A 125 -6.70 13.19 3.31
N ASP A 126 -7.65 13.24 4.24
CA ASP A 126 -8.54 14.40 4.44
C ASP A 126 -7.81 15.66 4.91
N SER A 127 -6.81 15.49 5.76
CA SER A 127 -6.05 16.56 6.42
C SER A 127 -4.85 17.00 5.58
N LEU A 128 -4.40 16.15 4.66
CA LEU A 128 -3.23 16.40 3.82
C LEU A 128 -3.41 17.62 2.90
N GLY A 129 -4.64 17.90 2.45
CA GLY A 129 -4.93 19.07 1.61
C GLY A 129 -4.58 20.37 2.34
N ALA A 130 -5.14 20.57 3.53
CA ALA A 130 -4.87 21.73 4.37
C ALA A 130 -3.38 21.84 4.75
N HIS A 131 -2.74 20.71 5.09
CA HIS A 131 -1.31 20.70 5.35
C HIS A 131 -0.49 21.14 4.14
N LYS A 132 -0.79 20.65 2.93
CA LYS A 132 -0.04 21.02 1.72
C LYS A 132 -0.05 22.53 1.51
N GLU A 133 -1.17 23.19 1.80
CA GLU A 133 -1.29 24.64 1.68
C GLU A 133 -0.50 25.40 2.75
N ALA A 134 -0.45 24.87 3.97
CA ALA A 134 0.27 25.46 5.09
C ALA A 134 1.73 25.00 5.23
N CYS A 135 2.18 24.03 4.42
CA CYS A 135 3.47 23.38 4.62
C CYS A 135 4.63 24.36 4.44
N GLU A 136 5.50 24.43 5.46
CA GLU A 136 6.69 25.29 5.45
C GLU A 136 7.70 24.92 4.36
N HIS A 137 7.69 23.66 3.90
CA HIS A 137 8.53 23.18 2.81
C HIS A 137 7.91 23.37 1.42
N ARG A 138 6.69 23.92 1.31
CA ARG A 138 6.08 24.23 0.01
C ARG A 138 6.90 25.32 -0.68
N VAL A 139 7.18 25.11 -1.96
CA VAL A 139 7.86 26.09 -2.81
C VAL A 139 6.91 27.22 -3.18
N ILE A 140 7.34 28.45 -2.97
CA ILE A 140 6.65 29.68 -3.32
C ILE A 140 7.55 30.54 -4.22
N LYS A 141 6.91 31.39 -5.03
CA LYS A 141 7.59 32.38 -5.87
C LYS A 141 7.73 33.70 -5.15
N CYS A 142 8.87 34.37 -5.33
CA CYS A 142 9.03 35.75 -4.88
C CYS A 142 8.02 36.67 -5.58
N SER A 143 7.23 37.41 -4.80
CA SER A 143 6.24 38.36 -5.30
C SER A 143 6.80 39.75 -5.61
N ASP A 144 8.03 40.04 -5.20
CA ASP A 144 8.61 41.37 -5.35
C ASP A 144 9.06 41.60 -6.79
N TRP A 145 10.25 41.11 -7.15
CA TRP A 145 10.78 41.28 -8.50
C TRP A 145 11.72 40.18 -8.98
N CYS A 146 12.35 39.39 -8.10
CA CYS A 146 13.32 38.40 -8.56
C CYS A 146 12.69 37.15 -9.20
N GLY A 147 11.42 36.85 -8.91
CA GLY A 147 10.69 35.70 -9.47
C GLY A 147 11.21 34.32 -9.06
N LEU A 148 12.15 34.26 -8.11
CA LEU A 148 12.81 33.01 -7.71
C LEU A 148 11.94 32.15 -6.80
N ASP A 149 12.18 30.84 -6.89
CA ASP A 149 11.51 29.81 -6.09
C ASP A 149 12.29 29.57 -4.78
N PHE A 150 11.58 29.54 -3.65
CA PHE A 150 12.12 29.21 -2.33
C PHE A 150 11.03 28.58 -1.45
N THR A 151 11.39 27.96 -0.32
CA THR A 151 10.38 27.36 0.56
C THR A 151 9.66 28.41 1.40
N LEU A 152 8.41 28.16 1.80
CA LEU A 152 7.66 29.08 2.66
C LEU A 152 8.42 29.43 3.95
N GLN A 153 9.16 28.48 4.53
CA GLN A 153 10.03 28.68 5.68
C GLN A 153 11.09 29.77 5.45
N GLN A 154 11.60 29.89 4.23
CA GLN A 154 12.66 30.83 3.87
C GLN A 154 12.14 32.26 3.60
N ARG A 155 10.81 32.48 3.65
CA ARG A 155 10.19 33.76 3.26
C ARG A 155 10.68 34.96 4.05
N SER A 156 10.82 34.83 5.37
CA SER A 156 11.32 35.92 6.22
C SER A 156 12.80 36.24 5.98
N SER A 157 13.57 35.25 5.56
CA SER A 157 15.01 35.36 5.27
C SER A 157 15.34 35.66 3.79
N HIS A 158 14.33 35.75 2.92
CA HIS A 158 14.56 35.93 1.49
C HIS A 158 15.00 37.36 1.17
N ASN A 159 16.16 37.51 0.52
CA ASN A 159 16.64 38.78 0.01
C ASN A 159 16.82 38.68 -1.51
N CYS A 160 16.00 39.42 -2.26
CA CYS A 160 15.98 39.37 -3.73
C CYS A 160 17.36 39.63 -4.35
N ARG A 161 18.09 40.62 -3.82
CA ARG A 161 19.40 41.02 -4.36
C ARG A 161 20.41 39.89 -4.21
N THR A 162 20.53 39.32 -3.01
CA THR A 162 21.49 38.23 -2.78
C THR A 162 21.11 36.99 -3.59
N ALA A 163 19.82 36.65 -3.65
CA ALA A 163 19.35 35.48 -4.38
C ALA A 163 19.65 35.55 -5.90
N VAL A 164 19.42 36.71 -6.52
CA VAL A 164 19.75 36.92 -7.95
C VAL A 164 21.26 36.90 -8.18
N LEU A 165 22.05 37.55 -7.32
CA LEU A 165 23.51 37.54 -7.43
C LEU A 165 24.08 36.12 -7.30
N THR A 166 23.57 35.31 -6.35
CA THR A 166 23.98 33.91 -6.19
C THR A 166 23.71 33.09 -7.45
N LEU A 167 22.57 33.31 -8.12
CA LEU A 167 22.26 32.62 -9.37
C LEU A 167 23.19 33.03 -10.51
N LEU A 168 23.43 34.33 -10.70
CA LEU A 168 24.33 34.82 -11.75
C LEU A 168 25.75 34.28 -11.56
N ASN A 169 26.26 34.30 -10.32
CA ASN A 169 27.57 33.74 -10.00
C ASN A 169 27.62 32.22 -10.24
N GLY A 170 26.55 31.50 -9.88
CA GLY A 170 26.42 30.07 -10.17
C GLY A 170 26.49 29.78 -11.67
N MET A 171 25.76 30.54 -12.50
CA MET A 171 25.79 30.39 -13.96
C MET A 171 27.17 30.69 -14.56
N GLN A 172 27.85 31.74 -14.07
CA GLN A 172 29.22 32.07 -14.48
C GLN A 172 30.22 30.96 -14.12
N SER A 173 30.06 30.34 -12.94
CA SER A 173 30.93 29.23 -12.51
C SER A 173 30.79 27.98 -13.37
N CYS A 174 29.61 27.72 -13.92
CA CYS A 174 29.38 26.62 -14.87
C CYS A 174 29.93 26.92 -16.27
N LEU A 175 30.03 28.20 -16.66
CA LEU A 175 30.62 28.62 -17.93
C LEU A 175 32.16 28.58 -17.89
N ASN A 176 32.76 28.93 -16.74
CA ASN A 176 34.21 28.98 -16.58
C ASN A 176 34.86 27.61 -16.29
N ASN A 177 34.07 26.57 -16.00
CA ASN A 177 34.53 25.19 -15.77
C ASN A 177 34.27 24.26 -16.97
N LYS A 178 34.10 24.83 -18.17
CA LYS A 178 34.07 24.09 -19.45
C LYS A 178 35.33 24.36 -20.26
#